data_AF-A0A7W1Z8C3-F1
#
_entry.id   AF-A0A7W1Z8C3-F1
#
_cell.length_a   1.000
_cell.length_b   1.000
_cell.length_c   1.000
_cell.angle_alpha   90.00
_cell.angle_beta   90.00
_cell.angle_gamma   90.00
#
_symmetry.space_group_name_H-M   'P 1'
#
loop_
_entity.id
_entity.type
_entity.pdbx_description
1 polymer ?
#
loop_
_entity_poly.entity_id
_entity_poly.type
_entity_poly.pdbx_seq_one_letter_code
_entity_poly.pdbx_strand_id
1 'polypeptide(L)' 'HYVPVHLMPYYKQLGNKKGDHPHAEAYYAKCLSIPMYHSLSDEDQEYVIETVVAFYKK' A
#
# COMPACT_ATOMS: atom_id res chain seq x y z
N HIS A 1 -0.50 5.06 0.21
CA HIS A 1 -0.27 4.06 1.27
C HIS A 1 0.48 4.69 2.43
N TYR A 2 -0.16 4.86 3.58
CA TYR A 2 0.49 5.45 4.75
C TYR A 2 1.11 4.36 5.62
N VAL A 3 2.39 4.52 5.94
CA VAL A 3 3.05 3.76 7.01
C VAL A 3 2.15 3.80 8.24
N PRO A 4 1.97 2.68 8.97
CA PRO A 4 1.15 2.67 10.17
C PRO A 4 1.57 3.81 11.10
N VAL A 5 0.61 4.64 11.50
CA VAL A 5 0.86 5.92 12.19
C VAL A 5 1.71 5.70 13.45
N HIS A 6 1.48 4.59 14.16
CA HIS A 6 2.21 4.19 15.36
C HIS A 6 3.70 3.86 15.12
N LEU A 7 4.10 3.58 13.88
CA LEU A 7 5.48 3.34 13.47
C LEU A 7 6.19 4.61 12.99
N MET A 8 5.48 5.72 12.83
CA MET A 8 6.10 6.98 12.44
C MET A 8 6.99 7.52 13.57
N PRO A 9 8.10 8.23 13.25
CA PRO A 9 9.10 8.66 14.24
C PRO A 9 8.52 9.40 15.44
N TYR A 10 7.52 10.25 15.20
CA TYR A 10 6.84 11.03 16.25
C TYR A 10 6.04 10.15 17.22
N TYR A 11 5.24 9.21 16.71
CA TYR A 11 4.41 8.33 17.55
C TYR A 11 5.19 7.21 18.22
N LYS A 12 6.31 6.80 17.64
CA LYS A 12 7.25 5.86 18.25
C LYS A 12 7.84 6.42 19.56
N GLN A 13 8.04 7.74 19.64
CA GLN A 13 8.51 8.40 20.87
C GLN A 13 7.45 8.44 21.99
N LEU A 14 6.16 8.26 21.64
CA LEU A 14 5.06 8.17 22.60
C LEU A 14 4.87 6.76 23.19
N GLY A 15 5.80 5.83 22.92
CA GLY A 15 5.79 4.48 23.47
C GLY A 15 5.25 3.40 22.53
N ASN A 16 4.84 3.75 21.31
CA ASN A 16 4.39 2.79 20.31
C ASN A 16 5.55 1.97 19.75
N LYS A 17 5.35 0.66 19.62
CA LYS A 17 6.30 -0.28 19.03
C LYS A 17 5.63 -1.15 17.98
N LYS A 18 6.47 -1.75 17.14
CA LYS A 18 6.04 -2.75 16.17
C LYS A 18 5.43 -3.94 16.91
N GLY A 19 4.26 -4.38 16.48
CA GLY A 19 3.48 -5.45 17.11
C GLY A 19 2.35 -4.97 18.04
N ASP A 20 2.27 -3.67 18.37
CA ASP A 20 1.14 -3.16 19.16
C ASP A 20 -0.18 -3.16 18.35
N HIS A 21 -0.09 -3.03 17.03
CA HIS A 21 -1.22 -3.06 16.11
C HIS A 21 -1.00 -4.04 14.95
N PRO A 22 -1.05 -5.36 15.22
CA PRO A 22 -0.68 -6.39 14.24
C PRO A 22 -1.60 -6.37 13.01
N HIS A 23 -2.88 -6.05 13.16
CA HIS A 23 -3.82 -5.94 12.04
C HIS A 23 -3.51 -4.76 11.11
N ALA A 24 -3.16 -3.60 11.68
CA ALA A 24 -2.80 -2.41 10.89
C ALA A 24 -1.48 -2.63 10.13
N GLU A 25 -0.51 -3.27 10.77
CA GLU A 25 0.76 -3.65 10.15
C GLU A 25 0.57 -4.69 9.04
N ALA A 26 -0.25 -5.72 9.29
CA ALA A 26 -0.54 -6.76 8.30
C ALA A 26 -1.29 -6.22 7.08
N TYR A 27 -2.19 -5.25 7.27
CA TYR A 27 -2.85 -4.54 6.18
C TYR A 27 -1.82 -3.76 5.35
N TYR A 28 -1.03 -2.88 5.99
CA TYR A 28 -0.02 -2.10 5.28
C TYR A 28 0.99 -2.98 4.51
N ALA A 29 1.40 -4.10 5.09
CA ALA A 29 2.34 -5.03 4.46
C ALA A 29 1.80 -5.72 3.19
N LYS A 30 0.46 -5.80 3.03
CA LYS A 30 -0.19 -6.50 1.92
C LYS A 30 -0.80 -5.56 0.89
N CYS A 31 -0.80 -4.26 1.14
CA CYS A 31 -1.51 -3.32 0.29
C CYS A 31 -0.54 -2.53 -0.60
N LEU A 32 -0.88 -2.44 -1.88
CA LEU A 32 -0.17 -1.70 -2.90
C LEU A 32 -1.09 -0.59 -3.44
N SER A 33 -0.54 0.61 -3.68
CA SER A 33 -1.28 1.67 -4.37
C SER A 33 -1.07 1.54 -5.87
N ILE A 34 -2.17 1.41 -6.61
CA ILE A 34 -2.18 1.35 -8.07
C ILE A 34 -2.48 2.77 -8.61
N PRO A 35 -1.92 3.18 -9.77
CA PRO A 35 -2.25 4.46 -10.40
C PRO A 35 -3.76 4.61 -10.61
N MET A 36 -4.33 5.68 -10.07
CA MET A 36 -5.74 6.01 -10.23
C MET A 36 -5.89 7.53 -10.14
N TYR A 37 -6.11 8.18 -11.28
CA TYR A 37 -6.28 9.63 -11.40
C TYR A 37 -7.15 9.97 -12.63
N HIS A 38 -7.74 11.16 -12.64
CA HIS A 38 -8.79 11.53 -13.61
C HIS A 38 -8.31 11.66 -15.06
N SER A 39 -7.02 11.80 -15.29
CA SER A 39 -6.41 11.93 -16.63
C SER A 39 -5.76 10.65 -17.12
N LEU A 40 -6.04 9.51 -16.49
CA LEU A 40 -5.57 8.21 -16.95
C LEU A 40 -6.30 7.87 -18.25
N SER A 41 -5.59 7.55 -19.32
CA SER A 41 -6.23 7.08 -20.55
C SER A 41 -6.65 5.63 -20.41
N ASP A 42 -7.57 5.19 -21.27
CA ASP A 42 -8.01 3.80 -21.30
C ASP A 42 -6.82 2.86 -21.61
N GLU A 43 -5.87 3.28 -22.46
CA GLU A 43 -4.66 2.51 -22.76
C GLU A 43 -3.72 2.37 -21.55
N ASP A 44 -3.51 3.46 -20.78
CA ASP A 44 -2.71 3.42 -19.57
C ASP A 44 -3.36 2.51 -18.51
N GLN A 45 -4.69 2.56 -18.40
CA GLN A 45 -5.44 1.69 -17.50
C GLN A 45 -5.30 0.22 -17.91
N GLU A 46 -5.42 -0.09 -19.20
CA GLU A 46 -5.26 -1.45 -19.73
C GLU A 46 -3.84 -1.98 -19.44
N TYR A 47 -2.81 -1.17 -19.68
CA TYR A 47 -1.42 -1.53 -19.39
C TYR A 47 -1.20 -1.88 -17.90
N VAL A 48 -1.79 -1.09 -16.99
CA VAL A 48 -1.73 -1.35 -15.55
C VAL A 48 -2.43 -2.67 -15.21
N ILE A 49 -3.60 -2.93 -15.78
CA ILE A 49 -4.37 -4.17 -15.56
C ILE A 49 -3.57 -5.38 -16.05
N GLU A 50 -3.07 -5.34 -17.29
CA GLU A 50 -2.29 -6.43 -17.90
C GLU A 50 -1.04 -6.74 -17.08
N THR A 51 -0.31 -5.72 -16.65
CA THR A 51 0.91 -5.87 -15.85
C THR A 51 0.62 -6.54 -14.51
N VAL A 52 -0.46 -6.15 -13.82
CA VAL A 52 -0.86 -6.76 -12.55
C VAL A 52 -1.29 -8.21 -12.76
N VAL A 53 -2.13 -8.49 -13.76
CA VAL A 53 -2.59 -9.85 -14.07
C VAL A 53 -1.41 -10.77 -14.45
N ALA A 54 -0.46 -10.28 -15.25
CA ALA A 54 0.72 -11.04 -15.65
C ALA A 54 1.62 -11.39 -14.45
N PHE A 55 1.76 -10.49 -13.47
CA PHE A 55 2.51 -10.75 -12.24
C PHE A 55 1.90 -11.90 -11.42
N TYR A 56 0.56 -11.98 -11.32
CA TYR A 56 -0.13 -13.03 -10.56
C TYR A 56 -0.27 -14.38 -11.29
N LYS A 57 -0.13 -14.41 -12.62
CA LYS A 57 -0.20 -15.65 -13.41
C LYS A 57 1.12 -16.42 -13.45
N LYS A 58 2.22 -15.84 -12.97
CA LYS A 58 3.55 -16.48 -12.82
C LYS A 58 3.70 -17.13 -11.46
#